data_AF-A0AAE3CZS9-F1
#
_entry.id   AF-A0AAE3CZS9-F1
#
_cell.length_a   1.000
_cell.length_b   1.000
_cell.length_c   1.000
_cell.angle_alpha   90.00
_cell.angle_beta   90.00
_cell.angle_gamma   90.00
#
_symmetry.space_group_name_H-M   'P 1'
#
loop_
_entity.id
_entity.type
_entity.pdbx_description
1 polymer ?
#
loop_
_entity_poly.entity_id
_entity_poly.type
_entity_poly.pdbx_seq_one_letter_code
_entity_poly.pdbx_strand_id
1 'polypeptide(L)' 'MTGLLFLIPIALFLGALGLIAFLWSIKSGQYDDLEGAAYRILDDDDEGPKDSEGAATRTPYTSADGRDPEGRQSH' A
#
# COMPACT_ATOMS: atom_id res chain seq x y z
N MET A 1 -24.27 -8.21 48.33
CA MET A 1 -24.44 -6.85 47.75
C MET A 1 -23.07 -6.21 47.52
N THR A 2 -22.21 -6.81 46.70
CA THR A 2 -20.82 -6.33 46.47
C THR A 2 -20.36 -6.46 45.02
N GLY A 3 -20.95 -7.37 44.23
CA GLY A 3 -20.56 -7.60 42.83
C GLY A 3 -20.69 -6.35 41.94
N LEU A 4 -21.73 -5.54 42.13
CA LEU A 4 -21.92 -4.30 41.36
C LEU A 4 -20.77 -3.31 41.51
N LEU A 5 -20.14 -3.24 42.70
CA LEU A 5 -19.00 -2.35 42.95
C LEU A 5 -17.76 -2.73 42.12
N PHE A 6 -17.63 -3.99 41.72
CA PHE A 6 -16.56 -4.46 40.84
C PHE A 6 -16.99 -4.47 39.37
N LEU A 7 -18.25 -4.83 39.06
CA LEU A 7 -18.73 -4.90 37.68
C LEU A 7 -18.81 -3.53 37.01
N ILE A 8 -19.19 -2.47 37.73
CA ILE A 8 -19.27 -1.10 37.17
C ILE A 8 -17.91 -0.61 36.66
N PRO A 9 -16.82 -0.60 37.45
CA PRO A 9 -15.53 -0.12 36.96
C PRO A 9 -14.96 -1.03 35.86
N ILE A 10 -15.18 -2.35 35.92
CA ILE A 10 -14.74 -3.27 34.87
C ILE A 10 -15.46 -2.98 33.55
N ALA A 11 -16.78 -2.79 33.58
CA ALA A 11 -17.56 -2.48 32.38
C ALA A 11 -17.16 -1.12 31.77
N LEU A 12 -16.95 -0.10 32.61
CA LEU A 12 -16.46 1.21 32.16
C LEU A 12 -15.07 1.11 31.53
N PHE A 13 -14.17 0.33 32.14
CA PHE A 13 -12.82 0.11 31.60
C PHE A 13 -12.87 -0.59 30.24
N LEU A 14 -13.63 -1.68 30.13
CA LEU A 14 -13.79 -2.41 28.86
C LEU A 14 -14.44 -1.53 27.78
N GLY A 15 -15.46 -0.74 28.15
CA GLY A 15 -16.09 0.22 27.24
C GLY A 15 -15.13 1.31 26.78
N ALA A 16 -14.31 1.86 27.69
CA ALA A 16 -13.31 2.87 27.36
C ALA A 16 -12.20 2.30 26.46
N LEU A 17 -11.71 1.08 26.72
CA LEU A 17 -10.75 0.42 25.83
C LEU A 17 -11.32 0.21 24.44
N GLY A 18 -12.55 -0.30 24.35
CA GLY A 18 -13.23 -0.49 23.06
C GLY A 18 -13.38 0.83 22.30
N LEU A 19 -13.79 1.89 22.99
CA LEU A 19 -13.93 3.22 22.39
C LEU A 19 -12.59 3.79 21.90
N ILE A 20 -11.52 3.67 22.69
CA ILE A 20 -10.18 4.12 22.28
C ILE A 20 -9.70 3.33 21.06
N ALA A 21 -9.85 2.00 21.08
CA ALA A 21 -9.48 1.15 19.95
C ALA A 21 -10.27 1.49 18.68
N PHE A 22 -11.57 1.76 18.82
CA PHE A 22 -12.44 2.16 17.72
C PHE A 22 -12.04 3.53 17.14
N LEU A 23 -11.81 4.53 17.99
CA LEU A 23 -11.35 5.85 17.55
C LEU A 23 -9.96 5.79 16.90
N TRP A 24 -9.08 4.95 17.42
CA TRP A 24 -7.77 4.68 16.81
C TRP A 24 -7.93 4.04 15.43
N SER A 25 -8.83 3.08 15.26
CA SER A 25 -9.12 2.44 13.98
C SER A 25 -9.59 3.43 12.91
N ILE A 26 -10.47 4.38 13.27
CA ILE A 26 -10.91 5.45 12.35
C ILE A 26 -9.74 6.37 11.99
N LYS A 27 -8.93 6.74 12.98
CA LYS A 27 -7.77 7.64 12.77
C LYS A 27 -6.63 6.98 11.99
N SER A 28 -6.49 5.65 12.04
CA SER A 28 -5.33 4.94 11.48
C SER A 28 -5.28 4.87 9.95
N GLY A 29 -6.09 5.67 9.24
CA GLY A 29 -5.83 6.04 7.85
C GLY A 29 -6.06 4.96 6.80
N GLN A 30 -6.55 3.76 7.16
CA GLN A 30 -6.95 2.73 6.19
C GLN A 30 -8.17 3.11 5.34
N TYR A 31 -8.82 4.23 5.63
CA TYR A 31 -9.82 4.83 4.74
C TYR A 31 -9.19 5.49 3.52
N ASP A 32 -7.95 5.99 3.61
CA ASP A 32 -7.28 6.71 2.51
C ASP A 32 -6.92 5.77 1.35
N ASP A 33 -6.55 4.52 1.66
CA ASP A 33 -6.29 3.47 0.66
C ASP A 33 -7.58 2.96 -0.02
N LEU A 34 -8.69 2.92 0.72
CA LEU A 34 -10.02 2.57 0.18
C LEU A 34 -10.61 3.69 -0.69
N GLU A 35 -10.44 4.96 -0.29
CA GLU A 35 -10.87 6.14 -1.07
C GLU A 35 -10.12 6.20 -2.43
N GLY A 36 -8.81 5.93 -2.42
CA GLY A 36 -8.00 5.85 -3.65
C GLY A 36 -8.32 4.68 -4.57
N ALA A 37 -8.77 3.54 -4.02
CA ALA A 37 -9.26 2.40 -4.81
C ALA A 37 -10.66 2.65 -5.38
N ALA A 38 -11.55 3.28 -4.61
CA ALA A 38 -12.89 3.66 -5.07
C ALA A 38 -12.85 4.72 -6.17
N TYR A 39 -11.95 5.70 -6.07
CA TYR A 39 -11.73 6.68 -7.14
C TYR A 39 -11.32 6.01 -8.46
N ARG A 40 -10.43 5.01 -8.39
CA ARG A 40 -9.96 4.28 -9.57
C ARG A 40 -11.08 3.49 -10.27
N ILE A 41 -11.99 2.87 -9.51
CA ILE A 41 -13.06 2.04 -10.08
C ILE A 41 -14.22 2.85 -10.68
N LEU A 42 -14.41 4.10 -10.26
CA LEU A 42 -15.40 5.03 -10.81
C LEU A 42 -14.89 5.77 -12.05
N ASP A 43 -13.57 6.00 -12.14
CA ASP A 43 -12.92 6.69 -13.27
C ASP A 43 -12.54 5.69 -14.40
N ASP A 44 -12.37 4.40 -14.08
CA ASP A 44 -12.10 3.32 -15.05
C ASP A 44 -13.29 3.00 -15.99
N ASP A 45 -14.50 3.54 -15.72
CA ASP A 45 -15.65 3.40 -16.62
C ASP A 45 -15.62 4.40 -17.81
N ASP A 46 -14.76 5.43 -17.76
CA ASP A 46 -14.68 6.48 -18.79
C ASP A 46 -13.34 6.54 -19.59
N GLU A 47 -12.33 5.73 -19.25
CA GLU A 47 -11.12 5.63 -20.07
C GLU A 47 -10.98 4.25 -20.73
N GLY A 48 -11.27 4.22 -22.03
CA GLY A 48 -10.91 3.11 -22.91
C GLY A 48 -9.43 2.73 -22.79
N PRO A 49 -9.07 1.49 -23.18
CA PRO A 49 -7.85 0.82 -22.76
C PRO A 49 -6.61 1.66 -23.09
N LYS A 50 -5.97 2.22 -22.06
CA LYS A 50 -4.59 2.69 -22.14
C LYS A 50 -3.68 1.49 -21.92
N ASP A 51 -3.43 0.86 -23.05
CA ASP A 51 -2.20 0.20 -23.43
C ASP A 51 -0.93 0.87 -22.87
N SER A 52 -0.59 0.66 -21.60
CA SER A 52 0.78 0.82 -21.07
C SER A 52 0.86 0.34 -19.62
N GLU A 53 1.18 -0.94 -19.39
CA GLU A 53 2.34 -1.34 -18.60
C GLU A 53 2.53 -2.87 -18.60
N GLY A 54 3.76 -3.35 -18.70
CA GLY A 54 4.19 -4.42 -17.79
C GLY A 54 4.52 -5.81 -18.32
N ALA A 55 4.43 -6.10 -19.62
CA ALA A 55 4.85 -7.40 -20.16
C ALA A 55 6.06 -7.26 -21.11
N ALA A 56 7.23 -7.64 -20.59
CA ALA A 56 8.42 -8.04 -21.35
C ALA A 56 9.27 -6.95 -22.03
N THR A 57 10.03 -6.19 -21.24
CA THR A 57 11.39 -5.81 -21.66
C THR A 57 12.37 -5.94 -20.50
N ARG A 58 12.84 -7.16 -20.27
CA ARG A 58 14.13 -7.39 -19.62
C ARG A 58 15.20 -6.90 -20.59
N THR A 59 15.64 -5.66 -20.46
CA THR A 59 16.97 -5.30 -20.96
C THR A 59 17.79 -4.86 -19.76
N PRO A 60 18.70 -5.71 -19.25
CA PRO A 60 19.77 -5.20 -18.42
C PRO A 60 20.64 -4.38 -19.37
N TYR A 61 20.45 -3.05 -19.39
CA TYR A 61 21.50 -2.17 -19.90
C TYR A 61 22.61 -2.22 -18.86
N THR A 62 23.43 -3.27 -18.98
CA THR A 62 24.63 -3.44 -18.20
C THR A 62 25.54 -2.30 -18.63
N SER A 63 25.67 -1.32 -17.76
CA SER A 63 26.83 -0.44 -17.74
C SER A 63 28.06 -1.32 -17.53
N ALA A 64 28.75 -1.62 -18.64
CA ALA A 64 30.14 -2.06 -18.66
C ALA A 64 30.76 -1.25 -19.82
N ASP A 65 31.16 0.00 -19.57
CA ASP A 65 32.44 0.32 -18.94
C ASP A 65 33.60 -0.52 -19.51
N GLY A 66 34.43 0.19 -20.29
CA GLY A 66 35.85 -0.09 -20.49
C GLY A 66 36.23 -1.44 -21.10
N ARG A 67 36.46 -1.46 -22.41
CA ARG A 67 37.76 -1.84 -23.01
C ARG A 67 37.72 -1.78 -24.53
N ASP A 68 38.39 -0.77 -25.08
CA ASP A 68 39.11 -0.90 -26.35
C ASP A 68 40.21 -1.97 -26.18
N PRO A 69 40.28 -2.95 -27.09
CA PRO A 69 41.59 -3.18 -27.68
C PRO A 69 41.50 -3.30 -29.20
N GLU A 70 42.18 -2.36 -29.85
CA GLU A 70 42.96 -2.52 -31.07
C GLU A 70 43.13 -3.97 -31.56
N GLY A 71 42.95 -4.14 -32.88
CA GLY A 71 43.71 -5.15 -33.62
C GLY A 71 42.87 -6.17 -34.37
N ARG A 72 42.39 -5.80 -35.56
CA ARG A 72 42.37 -6.77 -36.66
C ARG A 72 42.56 -6.07 -38.00
N GLN A 73 43.84 -5.92 -38.34
CA GLN A 73 44.27 -5.55 -39.68
C GLN A 73 43.85 -6.65 -40.67
N SER A 74 43.38 -6.15 -41.80
CA SER A 74 43.11 -6.81 -43.07
C SER A 74 44.12 -7.90 -43.45
N HIS A 75 43.60 -9.07 -43.81
CA HIS A 75 44.16 -9.94 -44.84
C HIS A 75 43.01 -10.62 -45.58
#